data_AF-A0A662VZM3-F1
#
_entry.id   AF-A0A662VZM3-F1
#
_cell.length_a   1.000
_cell.length_b   1.000
_cell.length_c   1.000
_cell.angle_alpha   90.00
_cell.angle_beta   90.00
_cell.angle_gamma   90.00
#
_symmetry.space_group_name_H-M   'P 1'
#
loop_
_entity.id
_entity.type
_entity.pdbx_description
1 polymer ?
#
loop_
_entity_poly.entity_id
_entity_poly.type
_entity_poly.pdbx_seq_one_letter_code
_entity_poly.pdbx_strand_id
1 'polypeptide(L)'
;TDNYETISKCIEEALKLLSDNYPKKPVNAHLATIIHRRVYEIINDPDPYAKVKVEANRVAKRILPKASKLVEESFDRFKSAVIVSIIGNTFDYGVMGHEVGGRNFISYFYKKLNEGLKVDHVDEIKKLCSGGNVVYLTDNAGEIFFDTILMNKIKDICSRLTVIVRGRPILSDATLEDARLAGVDKIADELLTNGKGAIGIMVEELPELSLKRLEEADIIIAKGMANYECLSEDELEFKPIAFLLTAKCEPVAKSIGVGVGDMVAMVVK
;
A
#
# COMPACT_ATOMS: atom_id res chain seq x y z
N THR A 1 3.48 -1.56 -25.11
CA THR A 1 3.37 -1.66 -26.58
C THR A 1 4.59 -1.00 -27.18
N ASP A 2 5.11 -1.50 -28.30
CA ASP A 2 6.21 -0.87 -29.04
C ASP A 2 5.68 0.03 -30.18
N ASN A 3 4.36 0.18 -30.30
CA ASN A 3 3.72 1.04 -31.30
C ASN A 3 3.85 2.51 -30.90
N TYR A 4 4.67 3.26 -31.64
CA TYR A 4 4.92 4.68 -31.41
C TYR A 4 3.65 5.55 -31.49
N GLU A 5 2.76 5.31 -32.45
CA GLU A 5 1.51 6.08 -32.58
C GLU A 5 0.60 5.89 -31.36
N THR A 6 0.51 4.65 -30.86
CA THR A 6 -0.23 4.36 -29.63
C THR A 6 0.40 5.07 -28.42
N ILE A 7 1.73 5.07 -28.31
CA ILE A 7 2.44 5.76 -27.23
C ILE A 7 2.21 7.27 -27.30
N SER A 8 2.34 7.89 -28.48
CA SER A 8 2.08 9.32 -28.68
C SER A 8 0.66 9.67 -28.25
N LYS A 9 -0.34 8.89 -28.68
CA LYS A 9 -1.73 9.08 -28.30
C LYS A 9 -1.95 8.99 -26.78
N CYS A 10 -1.28 8.05 -26.11
CA CYS A 10 -1.36 7.96 -24.64
C CYS A 10 -0.82 9.22 -23.97
N ILE A 11 0.31 9.74 -24.45
CA ILE A 11 0.93 10.96 -23.92
C ILE A 11 0.04 12.19 -24.18
N GLU A 12 -0.49 12.34 -25.39
CA GLU A 12 -1.38 13.44 -25.76
C GLU A 12 -2.64 13.47 -24.88
N GLU A 13 -3.29 12.32 -24.69
CA GLU A 13 -4.50 12.21 -23.87
C GLU A 13 -4.18 12.44 -22.38
N ALA A 14 -3.03 11.96 -21.89
CA ALA A 14 -2.58 12.21 -20.52
C ALA A 14 -2.31 13.72 -20.29
N LEU A 15 -1.63 14.39 -21.22
CA LEU A 15 -1.37 15.84 -21.15
C LEU A 15 -2.66 16.65 -21.13
N LYS A 16 -3.64 16.27 -21.96
CA LYS A 16 -4.96 16.90 -21.97
C LYS A 16 -5.67 16.73 -20.63
N LEU A 17 -5.75 15.51 -20.11
CA LEU A 17 -6.38 15.22 -18.82
C LEU A 17 -5.71 15.97 -17.66
N LEU A 18 -4.38 16.04 -17.66
CA LEU A 18 -3.62 16.85 -16.70
C LEU A 18 -4.01 18.33 -16.80
N SER A 19 -3.96 18.91 -18.00
CA SER A 19 -4.27 20.32 -18.24
C SER A 19 -5.70 20.68 -17.81
N ASP A 20 -6.67 19.83 -18.12
CA ASP A 20 -8.09 20.10 -17.88
C ASP A 20 -8.50 19.96 -16.39
N ASN A 21 -7.74 19.18 -15.61
CA ASN A 21 -8.13 18.83 -14.24
C ASN A 21 -7.18 19.36 -13.17
N TYR A 22 -5.88 19.47 -13.43
CA TYR A 22 -4.92 19.97 -12.44
C TYR A 22 -5.28 21.35 -11.86
N PRO A 23 -5.80 22.34 -12.64
CA PRO A 23 -6.22 23.63 -12.09
C PRO A 23 -7.35 23.56 -11.07
N LYS A 24 -8.14 22.49 -11.08
CA LYS A 24 -9.22 22.25 -10.09
C LYS A 24 -8.66 21.79 -8.74
N LYS A 25 -7.34 21.55 -8.65
CA LYS A 25 -6.64 21.02 -7.48
C LYS A 25 -7.27 19.72 -6.95
N PRO A 26 -7.50 18.71 -7.79
CA PRO A 26 -7.97 17.42 -7.31
C PRO A 26 -6.88 16.74 -6.46
N VAL A 27 -7.27 15.74 -5.67
CA VAL A 27 -6.35 14.76 -5.12
C VAL A 27 -5.53 14.14 -6.26
N ASN A 28 -4.19 14.13 -6.18
CA ASN A 28 -3.38 13.70 -7.32
C ASN A 28 -3.61 12.22 -7.63
N ALA A 29 -3.83 11.38 -6.60
CA ALA A 29 -4.19 9.97 -6.78
C ALA A 29 -5.47 9.78 -7.63
N HIS A 30 -6.46 10.66 -7.50
CA HIS A 30 -7.69 10.60 -8.31
C HIS A 30 -7.40 11.00 -9.77
N LEU A 31 -6.62 12.06 -9.99
CA LEU A 31 -6.21 12.47 -11.33
C LEU A 31 -5.35 11.39 -12.02
N ALA A 32 -4.40 10.81 -11.28
CA ALA A 32 -3.59 9.69 -11.75
C ALA A 32 -4.46 8.47 -12.12
N THR A 33 -5.49 8.18 -11.33
CA THR A 33 -6.46 7.11 -11.64
C THR A 33 -7.12 7.33 -12.99
N ILE A 34 -7.61 8.55 -13.26
CA ILE A 34 -8.27 8.90 -14.52
C ILE A 34 -7.30 8.75 -15.69
N ILE A 35 -6.07 9.26 -15.55
CA ILE A 35 -5.03 9.17 -16.59
C ILE A 35 -4.66 7.72 -16.88
N HIS A 36 -4.38 6.91 -15.86
CA HIS A 36 -3.99 5.51 -16.06
C HIS A 36 -5.10 4.69 -16.69
N ARG A 37 -6.36 4.86 -16.26
CA ARG A 37 -7.50 4.19 -16.91
C ARG A 37 -7.61 4.57 -18.39
N ARG A 38 -7.44 5.85 -18.72
CA ARG A 38 -7.45 6.32 -20.11
C ARG A 38 -6.32 5.70 -20.93
N VAL A 39 -5.11 5.63 -20.35
CA VAL A 39 -3.98 4.97 -21.01
C VAL A 39 -4.27 3.49 -21.25
N TYR A 40 -4.85 2.78 -20.27
CA TYR A 40 -5.17 1.34 -20.38
C TYR A 40 -6.20 1.08 -21.48
N GLU A 41 -7.21 1.95 -21.62
CA GLU A 41 -8.17 1.92 -22.73
C GLU A 41 -7.48 2.07 -24.10
N ILE A 42 -6.55 3.03 -24.24
CA ILE A 42 -5.87 3.32 -25.51
C ILE A 42 -4.98 2.15 -25.95
N ILE A 43 -4.25 1.55 -25.01
CA ILE A 43 -3.38 0.40 -25.31
C ILE A 43 -4.14 -0.93 -25.37
N ASN A 44 -5.42 -0.93 -24.98
CA ASN A 44 -6.28 -2.11 -24.88
C ASN A 44 -5.66 -3.25 -24.05
N ASP A 45 -5.07 -2.88 -22.90
CA ASP A 45 -4.47 -3.80 -21.94
C ASP A 45 -4.99 -3.46 -20.54
N PRO A 46 -5.79 -4.34 -19.91
CA PRO A 46 -6.38 -4.07 -18.60
C PRO A 46 -5.38 -4.21 -17.44
N ASP A 47 -4.20 -4.81 -17.66
CA ASP A 47 -3.15 -4.91 -16.63
C ASP A 47 -1.74 -4.88 -17.25
N PRO A 48 -1.26 -3.69 -17.66
CA PRO A 48 0.08 -3.53 -18.24
C PRO A 48 1.22 -3.90 -17.27
N TYR A 49 0.91 -4.01 -15.97
CA TYR A 49 1.87 -4.27 -14.90
C TYR A 49 1.84 -5.74 -14.43
N ALA A 50 1.02 -6.60 -15.03
CA ALA A 50 0.85 -8.00 -14.61
C ALA A 50 2.19 -8.74 -14.44
N LYS A 51 3.11 -8.61 -15.42
CA LYS A 51 4.43 -9.26 -15.35
C LYS A 51 5.28 -8.73 -14.19
N VAL A 52 5.23 -7.42 -13.93
CA VAL A 52 5.95 -6.78 -12.83
C VAL A 52 5.41 -7.29 -11.49
N LYS A 53 4.09 -7.36 -11.33
CA LYS A 53 3.44 -7.90 -10.12
C LYS A 53 3.77 -9.37 -9.88
N VAL A 54 3.74 -10.21 -10.92
CA VAL A 54 4.10 -11.64 -10.82
C VAL A 54 5.54 -11.80 -10.31
N GLU A 55 6.49 -11.03 -10.85
CA GLU A 55 7.88 -11.10 -10.40
C GLU A 55 8.05 -10.57 -8.97
N ALA A 56 7.39 -9.45 -8.62
CA ALA A 56 7.38 -8.92 -7.26
C ALA A 56 6.85 -9.94 -6.25
N ASN A 57 5.71 -10.57 -6.53
CA ASN A 57 5.12 -11.63 -5.71
C ASN A 57 6.06 -12.83 -5.57
N ARG A 58 6.72 -13.25 -6.66
CA ARG A 58 7.67 -14.38 -6.65
C ARG A 58 8.87 -14.09 -5.74
N VAL A 59 9.45 -12.89 -5.87
CA VAL A 59 10.59 -12.47 -5.04
C VAL A 59 10.19 -12.33 -3.59
N ALA A 60 9.06 -11.69 -3.31
CA ALA A 60 8.54 -11.51 -1.96
C ALA A 60 8.28 -12.87 -1.27
N LYS A 61 7.60 -13.80 -1.95
CA LYS A 61 7.33 -15.16 -1.43
C LYS A 61 8.60 -15.91 -1.05
N ARG A 62 9.67 -15.81 -1.83
CA ARG A 62 10.97 -16.44 -1.53
C ARG A 62 11.62 -15.87 -0.27
N ILE A 63 11.38 -14.59 0.00
CA ILE A 63 12.06 -13.85 1.05
C ILE A 63 11.25 -13.82 2.36
N LEU A 64 9.93 -13.92 2.25
CA LEU A 64 8.98 -13.89 3.36
C LEU A 64 9.42 -14.72 4.59
N PRO A 65 9.87 -16.00 4.46
CA PRO A 65 10.27 -16.78 5.63
C PRO A 65 11.42 -16.15 6.43
N LYS A 66 12.36 -15.47 5.76
CA LYS A 66 13.46 -14.79 6.44
C LYS A 66 12.98 -13.53 7.15
N ALA A 67 12.12 -12.74 6.50
CA ALA A 67 11.53 -11.56 7.13
C ALA A 67 10.68 -11.94 8.36
N SER A 68 9.88 -13.01 8.26
CA SER A 68 9.13 -13.55 9.40
C SER A 68 10.05 -13.96 10.55
N LYS A 69 11.16 -14.65 10.25
CA LYS A 69 12.15 -15.04 11.26
C LYS A 69 12.75 -13.81 11.98
N LEU A 70 13.11 -12.76 11.23
CA LEU A 70 13.61 -11.51 11.81
C LEU A 70 12.62 -10.89 12.81
N VAL A 71 11.33 -10.90 12.47
CA VAL A 71 10.28 -10.38 13.35
C VAL A 71 10.13 -11.26 14.59
N GLU A 72 10.10 -12.58 14.46
CA GLU A 72 9.94 -13.48 15.63
C GLU A 72 11.13 -13.44 16.61
N GLU A 73 12.35 -13.22 16.09
CA GLU A 73 13.57 -13.08 16.90
C GLU A 73 13.73 -11.69 17.52
N SER A 74 12.90 -10.71 17.13
CA SER A 74 12.96 -9.35 17.67
C SER A 74 12.36 -9.24 19.07
N PHE A 75 12.86 -8.28 19.86
CA PHE A 75 12.33 -7.98 21.19
C PHE A 75 10.89 -7.45 21.12
N ASP A 76 10.63 -6.53 20.20
CA ASP A 76 9.28 -6.03 19.91
C ASP A 76 8.84 -6.52 18.53
N ARG A 77 8.09 -7.63 18.55
CA ARG A 77 7.58 -8.29 17.34
C ARG A 77 6.53 -7.47 16.61
N PHE A 78 5.71 -6.70 17.33
CA PHE A 78 4.67 -5.89 16.69
C PHE A 78 5.31 -4.72 15.95
N LYS A 79 6.22 -3.99 16.60
CA LYS A 79 6.99 -2.91 15.97
C LYS A 79 7.83 -3.38 14.80
N SER A 80 8.50 -4.52 14.96
CA SER A 80 9.30 -5.10 13.87
C SER A 80 8.41 -5.52 12.69
N ALA A 81 7.20 -6.03 12.93
CA ALA A 81 6.22 -6.32 11.88
C ALA A 81 5.75 -5.04 11.17
N VAL A 82 5.51 -3.94 11.90
CA VAL A 82 5.17 -2.63 11.32
C VAL A 82 6.28 -2.16 10.38
N ILE A 83 7.52 -2.13 10.87
CA ILE A 83 8.67 -1.69 10.07
C ILE A 83 8.85 -2.58 8.82
N VAL A 84 8.74 -3.90 8.97
CA VAL A 84 8.82 -4.85 7.85
C VAL A 84 7.74 -4.60 6.80
N SER A 85 6.51 -4.30 7.22
CA SER A 85 5.42 -3.94 6.29
C SER A 85 5.72 -2.65 5.51
N ILE A 86 6.42 -1.68 6.11
CA ILE A 86 6.80 -0.41 5.44
C ILE A 86 7.94 -0.66 4.44
N ILE A 87 8.96 -1.41 4.84
CA ILE A 87 10.14 -1.68 4.00
C ILE A 87 9.76 -2.49 2.75
N GLY A 88 8.75 -3.36 2.84
CA GLY A 88 8.21 -4.11 1.70
C GLY A 88 7.83 -3.22 0.50
N ASN A 89 7.35 -2.00 0.74
CA ASN A 89 7.00 -1.01 -0.30
C ASN A 89 8.24 -0.40 -0.99
N THR A 90 9.43 -0.49 -0.38
CA THR A 90 10.62 0.24 -0.84
C THR A 90 11.48 -0.59 -1.79
N PHE A 91 11.20 -1.88 -1.91
CA PHE A 91 12.01 -2.77 -2.73
C PHE A 91 11.48 -2.78 -4.18
N ASP A 92 12.21 -2.19 -5.11
CA ASP A 92 11.89 -2.27 -6.53
C ASP A 92 12.25 -3.66 -7.07
N TYR A 93 11.29 -4.59 -6.99
CA TYR A 93 11.48 -5.98 -7.35
C TYR A 93 11.69 -6.21 -8.87
N GLY A 94 11.42 -5.21 -9.71
CA GLY A 94 11.43 -5.33 -11.18
C GLY A 94 12.73 -4.90 -11.87
N VAL A 95 13.56 -4.07 -11.22
CA VAL A 95 14.75 -3.46 -11.88
C VAL A 95 16.05 -4.22 -11.60
N MET A 96 16.10 -5.06 -10.55
CA MET A 96 17.34 -5.73 -10.11
C MET A 96 17.31 -7.26 -10.30
N GLY A 97 17.10 -7.70 -11.55
CA GLY A 97 17.15 -9.10 -11.96
C GLY A 97 18.47 -9.85 -11.69
N HIS A 98 19.52 -9.20 -11.18
CA HIS A 98 20.83 -9.83 -10.97
C HIS A 98 21.52 -9.62 -9.61
N GLU A 99 21.04 -8.76 -8.70
CA GLU A 99 21.80 -8.43 -7.46
C GLU A 99 21.11 -8.74 -6.12
N VAL A 100 19.87 -9.25 -6.13
CA VAL A 100 19.18 -9.68 -4.90
C VAL A 100 19.54 -11.14 -4.57
N GLY A 101 20.85 -11.44 -4.58
CA GLY A 101 21.41 -12.57 -3.87
C GLY A 101 21.21 -12.33 -2.37
N GLY A 102 20.61 -13.29 -1.66
CA GLY A 102 19.97 -13.11 -0.34
C GLY A 102 20.80 -12.56 0.84
N ARG A 103 22.04 -12.09 0.64
CA ARG A 103 22.81 -11.32 1.63
C ARG A 103 22.45 -9.82 1.63
N ASN A 104 22.23 -9.22 0.46
CA ASN A 104 21.93 -7.77 0.35
C ASN A 104 20.53 -7.41 0.86
N PHE A 105 19.57 -8.32 0.71
CA PHE A 105 18.21 -8.10 1.22
C PHE A 105 18.16 -8.09 2.75
N ILE A 106 18.78 -9.09 3.39
CA ILE A 106 18.72 -9.23 4.84
C ILE A 106 19.50 -8.11 5.53
N SER A 107 20.67 -7.73 4.99
CA SER A 107 21.40 -6.58 5.49
C SER A 107 20.60 -5.28 5.34
N TYR A 108 19.87 -5.10 4.24
CA TYR A 108 18.98 -3.96 4.06
C TYR A 108 17.85 -3.94 5.09
N PHE A 109 17.18 -5.07 5.33
CA PHE A 109 16.14 -5.18 6.36
C PHE A 109 16.67 -4.90 7.76
N TYR A 110 17.83 -5.48 8.12
CA TYR A 110 18.48 -5.19 9.41
C TYR A 110 18.85 -3.71 9.54
N LYS A 111 19.41 -3.11 8.48
CA LYS A 111 19.74 -1.68 8.46
C LYS A 111 18.50 -0.83 8.71
N LYS A 112 17.40 -1.11 8.00
CA LYS A 112 16.15 -0.36 8.16
C LYS A 112 15.47 -0.58 9.52
N LEU A 113 15.49 -1.80 10.04
CA LEU A 113 15.02 -2.08 11.41
C LEU A 113 15.82 -1.29 12.45
N ASN A 114 17.14 -1.16 12.26
CA ASN A 114 18.00 -0.37 13.15
C ASN A 114 17.83 1.15 12.97
N GLU A 115 17.56 1.64 11.76
CA GLU A 115 17.21 3.05 11.52
C GLU A 115 15.90 3.42 12.25
N GLY A 116 14.95 2.49 12.31
CA GLY A 116 13.70 2.67 13.03
C GLY A 116 12.73 3.64 12.34
N LEU A 117 11.75 4.11 13.11
CA LEU A 117 10.69 4.99 12.62
C LEU A 117 10.99 6.43 13.04
N LYS A 118 10.87 7.37 12.09
CA LYS A 118 11.02 8.79 12.38
C LYS A 118 9.84 9.34 13.17
N VAL A 119 8.64 8.89 12.81
CA VAL A 119 7.40 9.09 13.56
C VAL A 119 6.92 7.70 13.97
N ASP A 120 6.81 7.49 15.28
CA ASP A 120 6.66 6.17 15.88
C ASP A 120 5.46 6.13 16.83
N HIS A 121 4.27 5.92 16.27
CA HIS A 121 3.02 5.76 17.04
C HIS A 121 2.63 4.26 17.15
N VAL A 122 3.60 3.34 17.09
CA VAL A 122 3.32 1.90 17.04
C VAL A 122 2.55 1.39 18.26
N ASP A 123 2.86 1.87 19.46
CA ASP A 123 2.13 1.48 20.68
C ASP A 123 0.66 1.91 20.63
N GLU A 124 0.39 3.08 20.04
CA GLU A 124 -0.96 3.59 19.84
C GLU A 124 -1.72 2.77 18.80
N ILE A 125 -1.08 2.44 17.67
CA ILE A 125 -1.63 1.55 16.64
C ILE A 125 -2.01 0.21 17.28
N LYS A 126 -1.09 -0.39 18.05
CA LYS A 126 -1.31 -1.66 18.74
C LYS A 126 -2.48 -1.59 19.73
N LYS A 127 -2.57 -0.50 20.49
CA LYS A 127 -3.68 -0.26 21.44
C LYS A 127 -5.02 -0.20 20.71
N LEU A 128 -5.12 0.56 19.61
CA LEU A 128 -6.35 0.69 18.83
C LEU A 128 -6.73 -0.60 18.11
N CYS A 129 -5.74 -1.41 17.70
CA CYS A 129 -6.00 -2.73 17.14
C CYS A 129 -6.56 -3.72 18.19
N SER A 130 -6.21 -3.57 19.46
CA SER A 130 -6.56 -4.54 20.50
C SER A 130 -8.06 -4.49 20.83
N GLY A 131 -8.79 -5.58 20.53
CA GLY A 131 -10.23 -5.67 20.69
C GLY A 131 -11.05 -4.80 19.72
N GLY A 132 -10.39 -4.18 18.73
CA GLY A 132 -11.02 -3.29 17.76
C GLY A 132 -11.36 -3.98 16.44
N ASN A 133 -12.20 -3.32 15.64
CA ASN A 133 -12.43 -3.59 14.23
C ASN A 133 -11.36 -2.87 13.40
N VAL A 134 -10.45 -3.63 12.81
CA VAL A 134 -9.33 -3.11 12.02
C VAL A 134 -9.66 -3.23 10.54
N VAL A 135 -9.52 -2.13 9.80
CA VAL A 135 -9.47 -2.15 8.33
C VAL A 135 -8.04 -1.96 7.88
N TYR A 136 -7.54 -2.84 7.03
CA TYR A 136 -6.20 -2.77 6.46
C TYR A 136 -6.28 -2.47 4.96
N LEU A 137 -5.86 -1.27 4.55
CA LEU A 137 -5.77 -0.86 3.16
C LEU A 137 -4.37 -1.18 2.63
N THR A 138 -4.28 -2.15 1.72
CA THR A 138 -2.99 -2.56 1.15
C THR A 138 -2.44 -1.50 0.19
N ASP A 139 -1.25 -1.73 -0.37
CA ASP A 139 -0.70 -0.93 -1.46
C ASP A 139 -0.28 -1.83 -2.64
N ASN A 140 0.98 -2.22 -2.74
CA ASN A 140 1.52 -2.93 -3.90
C ASN A 140 1.46 -4.47 -3.80
N ALA A 141 1.46 -5.13 -4.96
CA ALA A 141 1.87 -6.51 -5.09
C ALA A 141 3.34 -6.67 -4.67
N GLY A 142 3.72 -7.86 -4.17
CA GLY A 142 5.00 -8.10 -3.49
C GLY A 142 5.00 -7.57 -2.05
N GLU A 143 4.66 -6.30 -1.83
CA GLU A 143 4.53 -5.69 -0.48
C GLU A 143 3.51 -6.43 0.38
N ILE A 144 2.36 -6.81 -0.20
CA ILE A 144 1.28 -7.52 0.50
C ILE A 144 1.73 -8.82 1.18
N PHE A 145 2.82 -9.47 0.73
CA PHE A 145 3.39 -10.63 1.43
C PHE A 145 3.99 -10.23 2.79
N PHE A 146 4.65 -9.08 2.88
CA PHE A 146 5.22 -8.58 4.14
C PHE A 146 4.13 -8.02 5.05
N ASP A 147 3.06 -7.45 4.46
CA ASP A 147 1.87 -7.03 5.20
C ASP A 147 1.26 -8.19 5.97
N THR A 148 1.28 -9.42 5.43
CA THR A 148 0.77 -10.59 6.14
C THR A 148 1.43 -10.83 7.50
N ILE A 149 2.69 -10.43 7.68
CA ILE A 149 3.37 -10.55 8.98
C ILE A 149 2.70 -9.64 10.01
N LEU A 150 2.42 -8.38 9.64
CA LEU A 150 1.71 -7.44 10.51
C LEU A 150 0.25 -7.85 10.70
N MET A 151 -0.43 -8.29 9.64
CA MET A 151 -1.81 -8.79 9.71
C MET A 151 -1.96 -9.94 10.71
N ASN A 152 -1.01 -10.89 10.77
CA ASN A 152 -1.03 -11.95 11.79
C ASN A 152 -0.94 -11.38 13.21
N LYS A 153 -0.03 -10.42 13.46
CA LYS A 153 0.09 -9.78 14.79
C LYS A 153 -1.12 -8.95 15.19
N ILE A 154 -1.79 -8.33 14.21
CA ILE A 154 -3.05 -7.64 14.44
C ILE A 154 -4.16 -8.66 14.73
N LYS A 155 -4.22 -9.75 13.96
CA LYS A 155 -5.24 -10.78 14.09
C LYS A 155 -5.23 -11.47 15.45
N ASP A 156 -4.05 -11.59 16.06
CA ASP A 156 -3.87 -12.10 17.44
C ASP A 156 -4.56 -11.23 18.50
N ILE A 157 -4.80 -9.94 18.22
CA ILE A 157 -5.29 -8.97 19.23
C ILE A 157 -6.60 -8.28 18.85
N CYS A 158 -7.01 -8.26 17.58
CA CYS A 158 -8.21 -7.56 17.12
C CYS A 158 -9.48 -8.41 17.22
N SER A 159 -10.64 -7.74 17.24
CA SER A 159 -11.94 -8.41 17.15
C SER A 159 -12.30 -8.80 15.71
N ARG A 160 -11.98 -7.93 14.75
CA ARG A 160 -12.20 -8.17 13.31
C ARG A 160 -11.07 -7.55 12.50
N LEU A 161 -10.59 -8.26 11.49
CA LEU A 161 -9.65 -7.78 10.49
C LEU A 161 -10.28 -7.86 9.11
N THR A 162 -10.61 -6.69 8.55
CA THR A 162 -11.04 -6.54 7.15
C THR A 162 -9.86 -6.03 6.32
N VAL A 163 -9.51 -6.71 5.24
CA VAL A 163 -8.45 -6.26 4.32
C VAL A 163 -9.07 -5.80 3.01
N ILE A 164 -8.68 -4.62 2.54
CA ILE A 164 -9.18 -4.03 1.29
C ILE A 164 -8.03 -3.90 0.31
N VAL A 165 -8.20 -4.52 -0.86
CA VAL A 165 -7.27 -4.46 -2.01
C VAL A 165 -7.91 -3.71 -3.19
N ARG A 166 -7.19 -3.57 -4.31
CA ARG A 166 -7.79 -2.98 -5.52
C ARG A 166 -8.76 -3.95 -6.17
N GLY A 167 -9.92 -3.45 -6.60
CA GLY A 167 -10.92 -4.28 -7.28
C GLY A 167 -10.63 -4.53 -8.76
N ARG A 168 -9.74 -3.73 -9.36
CA ARG A 168 -9.19 -3.91 -10.71
C ARG A 168 -7.71 -3.56 -10.72
N PRO A 169 -6.90 -4.14 -11.62
CA PRO A 169 -5.50 -3.77 -11.74
C PRO A 169 -5.32 -2.28 -12.06
N ILE A 170 -4.41 -1.65 -11.33
CA ILE A 170 -3.92 -0.30 -11.61
C ILE A 170 -2.50 -0.21 -11.05
N LEU A 171 -1.55 0.16 -11.90
CA LEU A 171 -0.12 0.14 -11.57
C LEU A 171 0.30 -1.22 -10.96
N SER A 172 1.18 -1.20 -9.97
CA SER A 172 1.61 -2.37 -9.20
C SER A 172 0.69 -2.73 -8.05
N ASP A 173 -0.47 -2.09 -7.91
CA ASP A 173 -1.33 -2.24 -6.73
C ASP A 173 -1.88 -3.67 -6.61
N ALA A 174 -1.91 -4.16 -5.37
CA ALA A 174 -2.38 -5.50 -5.06
C ALA A 174 -3.88 -5.63 -5.32
N THR A 175 -4.26 -6.73 -5.95
CA THR A 175 -5.65 -7.13 -6.24
C THR A 175 -6.05 -8.34 -5.38
N LEU A 176 -7.29 -8.83 -5.54
CA LEU A 176 -7.76 -10.05 -4.89
C LEU A 176 -6.89 -11.28 -5.23
N GLU A 177 -6.33 -11.33 -6.44
CA GLU A 177 -5.43 -12.42 -6.84
C GLU A 177 -4.13 -12.37 -6.03
N ASP A 178 -3.51 -11.20 -5.94
CA ASP A 178 -2.28 -10.97 -5.17
C ASP A 178 -2.49 -11.28 -3.67
N ALA A 179 -3.63 -10.87 -3.11
CA ALA A 179 -4.01 -11.16 -1.72
C ALA A 179 -4.12 -12.66 -1.44
N ARG A 180 -4.78 -13.42 -2.32
CA ARG A 180 -4.89 -14.89 -2.19
C ARG A 180 -3.54 -15.57 -2.34
N LEU A 181 -2.69 -15.09 -3.25
CA LEU A 181 -1.33 -15.61 -3.41
C LEU A 181 -0.47 -15.38 -2.15
N ALA A 182 -0.66 -14.25 -1.48
CA ALA A 182 -0.03 -13.94 -0.20
C ALA A 182 -0.67 -14.67 1.00
N GLY A 183 -1.85 -15.26 0.83
CA GLY A 183 -2.59 -15.98 1.88
C GLY A 183 -3.39 -15.08 2.82
N VAL A 184 -3.71 -13.86 2.39
CA VAL A 184 -4.50 -12.89 3.17
C VAL A 184 -5.89 -13.43 3.49
N ASP A 185 -6.49 -14.19 2.57
CA ASP A 185 -7.80 -14.84 2.71
C ASP A 185 -7.84 -15.88 3.85
N LYS A 186 -6.69 -16.27 4.39
CA LYS A 186 -6.56 -17.19 5.53
C LYS A 186 -6.31 -16.46 6.86
N ILE A 187 -6.05 -15.16 6.81
CA ILE A 187 -5.71 -14.32 7.97
C ILE A 187 -6.87 -13.37 8.30
N ALA A 188 -7.39 -12.69 7.27
CA ALA A 188 -8.47 -11.73 7.40
C ALA A 188 -9.82 -12.42 7.61
N ASP A 189 -10.71 -11.78 8.38
CA ASP A 189 -12.11 -12.20 8.47
C ASP A 189 -12.85 -11.86 7.17
N GLU A 190 -12.47 -10.76 6.54
CA GLU A 190 -13.06 -10.28 5.29
C GLU A 190 -11.97 -9.77 4.35
N LEU A 191 -12.04 -10.19 3.09
CA LEU A 191 -11.19 -9.70 2.01
C LEU A 191 -12.07 -9.00 0.98
N LEU A 192 -12.01 -7.67 0.95
CA LEU A 192 -12.85 -6.78 0.16
C LEU A 192 -12.03 -5.98 -0.86
N THR A 193 -12.69 -5.13 -1.64
CA THR A 193 -12.02 -4.28 -2.64
C THR A 193 -12.43 -2.82 -2.53
N ASN A 194 -11.60 -1.93 -3.08
CA ASN A 194 -11.95 -0.52 -3.28
C ASN A 194 -12.85 -0.29 -4.52
N GLY A 195 -13.50 -1.33 -5.04
CA GLY A 195 -14.45 -1.24 -6.15
C GLY A 195 -13.79 -1.21 -7.51
N LYS A 196 -13.75 -0.05 -8.17
CA LYS A 196 -13.29 0.04 -9.58
C LYS A 196 -11.76 0.06 -9.73
N GLY A 197 -11.00 -0.12 -8.65
CA GLY A 197 -9.53 -0.11 -8.69
C GLY A 197 -8.98 1.30 -8.90
N ALA A 198 -9.32 2.22 -7.99
CA ALA A 198 -8.66 3.53 -7.93
C ALA A 198 -7.27 3.40 -7.28
N ILE A 199 -6.37 4.34 -7.59
CA ILE A 199 -5.13 4.57 -6.84
C ILE A 199 -5.52 5.21 -5.51
N GLY A 200 -5.12 4.59 -4.39
CA GLY A 200 -5.60 4.98 -3.06
C GLY A 200 -7.11 4.68 -2.88
N ILE A 201 -7.84 5.64 -2.31
CA ILE A 201 -9.28 5.56 -2.07
C ILE A 201 -10.00 6.69 -2.79
N MET A 202 -11.05 6.32 -3.53
CA MET A 202 -12.04 7.23 -4.10
C MET A 202 -13.39 6.79 -3.55
N VAL A 203 -13.95 7.58 -2.62
CA VAL A 203 -15.10 7.17 -1.78
C VAL A 203 -16.31 6.80 -2.65
N GLU A 204 -16.50 7.52 -3.75
CA GLU A 204 -17.60 7.35 -4.70
C GLU A 204 -17.53 6.02 -5.46
N GLU A 205 -16.37 5.36 -5.45
CA GLU A 205 -16.17 4.07 -6.11
C GLU A 205 -16.16 2.88 -5.15
N LEU A 206 -16.23 3.13 -3.83
CA LEU A 206 -16.23 2.07 -2.84
C LEU A 206 -17.52 1.22 -2.93
N PRO A 207 -17.39 -0.12 -2.89
CA PRO A 207 -18.53 -0.99 -2.65
C PRO A 207 -19.15 -0.68 -1.28
N GLU A 208 -20.47 -0.80 -1.17
CA GLU A 208 -21.23 -0.48 0.05
C GLU A 208 -20.65 -1.17 1.30
N LEU A 209 -20.27 -2.45 1.20
CA LEU A 209 -19.67 -3.17 2.31
C LEU A 209 -18.28 -2.63 2.69
N SER A 210 -17.45 -2.25 1.71
CA SER A 210 -16.13 -1.67 1.97
C SER A 210 -16.24 -0.30 2.65
N LEU A 211 -17.15 0.54 2.18
CA LEU A 211 -17.46 1.83 2.80
C LEU A 211 -17.92 1.64 4.25
N LYS A 212 -18.90 0.77 4.46
CA LYS A 212 -19.40 0.46 5.80
C LYS A 212 -18.29 -0.03 6.74
N ARG A 213 -17.35 -0.83 6.25
CA ARG A 213 -16.22 -1.30 7.08
C ARG A 213 -15.25 -0.19 7.44
N LEU A 214 -15.03 0.77 6.54
CA LEU A 214 -14.23 1.96 6.84
C LEU A 214 -14.92 2.86 7.87
N GLU A 215 -16.24 3.06 7.77
CA GLU A 215 -17.03 3.84 8.72
C GLU A 215 -17.10 3.21 10.12
N GLU A 216 -17.15 1.87 10.20
CA GLU A 216 -17.21 1.11 11.46
C GLU A 216 -15.83 0.80 12.08
N ALA A 217 -14.73 1.23 11.45
CA ALA A 217 -13.38 0.85 11.90
C ALA A 217 -12.99 1.59 13.18
N ASP A 218 -12.49 0.86 14.17
CA ASP A 218 -11.83 1.46 15.35
C ASP A 218 -10.43 1.98 15.00
N ILE A 219 -9.84 1.42 13.93
CA ILE A 219 -8.62 1.91 13.30
C ILE A 219 -8.52 1.44 11.85
N ILE A 220 -8.15 2.35 10.97
CA ILE A 220 -7.75 2.04 9.59
C ILE A 220 -6.23 2.04 9.51
N ILE A 221 -5.62 0.99 8.97
CA ILE A 221 -4.20 0.93 8.67
C ILE A 221 -4.02 1.14 7.17
N ALA A 222 -3.44 2.27 6.80
CA ALA A 222 -3.26 2.70 5.42
C ALA A 222 -1.80 2.57 4.97
N LYS A 223 -1.54 1.72 3.98
CA LYS A 223 -0.21 1.53 3.40
C LYS A 223 0.08 2.52 2.28
N GLY A 224 1.30 3.05 2.23
CA GLY A 224 1.81 3.80 1.08
C GLY A 224 1.30 5.24 0.96
N MET A 225 1.90 5.99 0.03
CA MET A 225 1.66 7.42 -0.11
C MET A 225 0.31 7.75 -0.77
N ALA A 226 -0.20 6.90 -1.65
CA ALA A 226 -1.48 7.13 -2.31
C ALA A 226 -2.66 7.09 -1.32
N ASN A 227 -2.69 6.09 -0.43
CA ASN A 227 -3.69 6.05 0.63
C ASN A 227 -3.55 7.23 1.59
N TYR A 228 -2.31 7.64 1.92
CA TYR A 228 -2.08 8.85 2.72
C TYR A 228 -2.65 10.10 2.06
N GLU A 229 -2.35 10.33 0.79
CA GLU A 229 -2.84 11.50 0.05
C GLU A 229 -4.37 11.53 -0.01
N CYS A 230 -5.01 10.38 -0.26
CA CYS A 230 -6.46 10.28 -0.32
C CYS A 230 -7.17 10.46 1.02
N LEU A 231 -6.54 10.05 2.13
CA LEU A 231 -7.22 9.91 3.43
C LEU A 231 -6.75 10.92 4.48
N SER A 232 -5.76 11.76 4.15
CA SER A 232 -5.25 12.80 5.05
C SER A 232 -6.03 14.11 4.96
N GLU A 233 -6.99 14.23 4.03
CA GLU A 233 -7.85 15.40 3.92
C GLU A 233 -8.81 15.48 5.11
N ASP A 234 -8.88 16.65 5.75
CA ASP A 234 -9.65 16.89 6.97
C ASP A 234 -11.16 16.66 6.79
N GLU A 235 -11.64 16.66 5.55
CA GLU A 235 -13.05 16.52 5.17
C GLU A 235 -13.53 15.06 5.25
N LEU A 236 -12.63 14.09 5.37
CA LEU A 236 -12.99 12.68 5.52
C LEU A 236 -13.20 12.32 6.99
N GLU A 237 -14.35 11.71 7.28
CA GLU A 237 -14.74 11.28 8.63
C GLU A 237 -14.10 9.96 9.06
N PHE A 238 -13.33 9.30 8.18
CA PHE A 238 -12.65 8.06 8.50
C PHE A 238 -11.49 8.32 9.47
N LYS A 239 -11.74 8.29 10.78
CA LYS A 239 -10.69 8.41 11.81
C LYS A 239 -11.06 7.52 13.01
N PRO A 240 -10.07 6.89 13.68
CA PRO A 240 -8.62 7.05 13.53
C PRO A 240 -7.99 6.30 12.32
N ILE A 241 -6.96 6.88 11.72
CA ILE A 241 -6.13 6.24 10.67
C ILE A 241 -4.67 6.19 11.09
N ALA A 242 -4.04 5.03 10.89
CA ALA A 242 -2.61 4.82 10.97
C ALA A 242 -1.99 4.72 9.56
N PHE A 243 -1.14 5.69 9.22
CA PHE A 243 -0.38 5.70 7.97
C PHE A 243 0.97 5.01 8.17
N LEU A 244 1.21 3.96 7.39
CA LEU A 244 2.46 3.21 7.36
C LEU A 244 3.12 3.38 5.99
N LEU A 245 4.17 4.21 5.93
CA LEU A 245 4.81 4.57 4.67
C LEU A 245 6.27 4.99 4.84
N THR A 246 6.98 5.03 3.71
CA THR A 246 8.24 5.76 3.56
C THR A 246 7.94 7.04 2.79
N ALA A 247 8.39 8.21 3.28
CA ALA A 247 8.18 9.48 2.58
C ALA A 247 9.12 9.58 1.36
N LYS A 248 8.67 9.13 0.17
CA LYS A 248 9.52 9.02 -1.04
C LYS A 248 9.64 10.32 -1.84
N CYS A 249 8.84 11.34 -1.56
CA CYS A 249 8.87 12.63 -2.26
C CYS A 249 8.76 13.80 -1.29
N GLU A 250 9.29 14.96 -1.71
CA GLU A 250 9.30 16.18 -0.90
C GLU A 250 7.91 16.66 -0.46
N PRO A 251 6.84 16.62 -1.30
CA PRO A 251 5.52 17.05 -0.87
C PRO A 251 4.99 16.24 0.32
N VAL A 252 5.09 14.91 0.26
CA VAL A 252 4.65 14.02 1.35
C VAL A 252 5.52 14.22 2.58
N ALA A 253 6.85 14.24 2.42
CA ALA A 253 7.78 14.46 3.53
C ALA A 253 7.50 15.79 4.26
N LYS A 254 7.29 16.87 3.50
CA LYS A 254 6.95 18.19 4.05
C LYS A 254 5.60 18.21 4.76
N SER A 255 4.59 17.54 4.19
CA SER A 255 3.24 17.48 4.80
C SER A 255 3.25 16.78 6.17
N ILE A 256 4.09 15.76 6.34
CA ILE A 256 4.23 15.00 7.59
C ILE A 256 5.23 15.68 8.55
N GLY A 257 6.16 16.50 8.03
CA GLY A 257 7.23 17.12 8.81
C GLY A 257 8.46 16.23 9.01
N VAL A 258 8.78 15.38 8.03
CA VAL A 258 9.92 14.44 8.04
C VAL A 258 10.83 14.66 6.83
N GLY A 259 11.97 13.97 6.78
CA GLY A 259 12.88 13.96 5.63
C GLY A 259 12.45 12.95 4.55
N VAL A 260 12.91 13.17 3.31
CA VAL A 260 12.74 12.18 2.24
C VAL A 260 13.51 10.90 2.59
N GLY A 261 12.82 9.76 2.52
CA GLY A 261 13.35 8.44 2.87
C GLY A 261 13.07 8.00 4.31
N ASP A 262 12.50 8.87 5.15
CA ASP A 262 12.11 8.54 6.51
C ASP A 262 10.90 7.57 6.51
N MET A 263 10.96 6.58 7.41
CA MET A 263 9.84 5.65 7.66
C MET A 263 8.92 6.22 8.74
N VAL A 264 7.62 6.10 8.51
CA VAL A 264 6.57 6.72 9.31
C VAL A 264 5.53 5.66 9.69
N ALA A 265 5.22 5.59 10.98
CA ALA A 265 4.01 4.97 11.50
C ALA A 265 3.26 6.02 12.31
N MET A 266 2.33 6.73 11.66
CA MET A 266 1.67 7.92 12.21
C MET A 266 0.17 7.69 12.35
N VAL A 267 -0.37 7.98 13.52
CA VAL A 267 -1.81 7.96 13.80
C VAL A 267 -2.38 9.38 13.70
N VAL A 268 -3.48 9.54 12.96
CA VAL A 268 -4.31 10.74 12.89
C VAL A 268 -5.70 10.40 13.43
N LYS A 269 -6.27 11.32 14.21
CA LYS A 269 -7.55 11.18 14.90
C LYS A 269 -8.51 12.29 14.53
#